data_AF-A0A7S7TZL8-F1
#
_entry.id   AF-A0A7S7TZL8-F1
#
_cell.length_a   1.000
_cell.length_b   1.000
_cell.length_c   1.000
_cell.angle_alpha   90.00
_cell.angle_beta   90.00
_cell.angle_gamma   90.00
#
_symmetry.space_group_name_H-M   'P 1'
#
loop_
_entity.id
_entity.type
_entity.pdbx_description
1 polymer ?
#
loop_
_entity_poly.entity_id
_entity_poly.type
_entity_poly.pdbx_seq_one_letter_code
_entity_poly.pdbx_strand_id
1 'polypeptide(L)' 'MGQIRRRVRHTNSLEARLVERARELREQAAALAPGIEREALLKLARQAEAGASMTEWLRAGGLQSSTT' A
#
# COMPACT_ATOMS: atom_id res chain seq x y z
N MET A 1 -22.67 -5.26 -26.77
CA MET A 1 -21.72 -6.23 -26.20
C MET A 1 -21.31 -5.71 -24.82
N GLY A 2 -21.76 -6.35 -23.74
CA GLY A 2 -21.42 -5.92 -22.38
C GLY A 2 -19.93 -6.11 -22.09
N GLN A 3 -19.28 -5.09 -21.53
CA GLN A 3 -17.85 -5.15 -21.22
C GLN A 3 -17.60 -6.20 -20.12
N ILE A 4 -16.82 -7.24 -20.43
CA ILE A 4 -16.51 -8.32 -19.48
C ILE A 4 -15.57 -7.76 -18.40
N ARG A 5 -16.08 -7.60 -17.18
CA ARG A 5 -15.28 -7.19 -16.03
C ARG A 5 -14.41 -8.36 -15.57
N ARG A 6 -13.08 -8.22 -15.68
CA ARG A 6 -12.13 -9.22 -15.16
C ARG A 6 -12.05 -9.13 -13.63
N ARG A 7 -12.85 -9.94 -12.93
CA ARG A 7 -12.80 -10.04 -11.47
C ARG A 7 -11.58 -10.85 -11.04
N VAL A 8 -10.56 -10.20 -10.51
CA VAL A 8 -9.41 -10.87 -9.90
C VAL A 8 -9.77 -11.26 -8.47
N ARG A 9 -9.61 -12.54 -8.13
CA ARG A 9 -9.78 -13.01 -6.75
C ARG A 9 -8.43 -12.91 -6.04
N HIS A 10 -8.33 -12.03 -5.06
CA HIS A 10 -7.16 -11.95 -4.18
C HIS A 10 -7.33 -12.94 -3.02
N THR A 11 -6.35 -13.83 -2.84
CA THR A 11 -6.30 -14.80 -1.73
C THR A 11 -5.77 -14.16 -0.45
N ASN A 12 -4.82 -13.23 -0.59
CA ASN A 12 -4.21 -12.50 0.53
C ASN A 12 -4.96 -11.18 0.75
N SER A 13 -4.95 -10.70 2.00
CA SER A 13 -5.53 -9.39 2.33
C SER A 13 -4.82 -8.28 1.56
N LEU A 14 -5.51 -7.14 1.40
CA LEU A 14 -4.93 -5.97 0.76
C LEU A 14 -3.68 -5.49 1.52
N GLU A 15 -3.73 -5.50 2.85
CA GLU A 15 -2.62 -5.05 3.71
C GLU A 15 -1.38 -5.92 3.51
N ALA A 16 -1.55 -7.26 3.51
CA ALA A 16 -0.45 -8.19 3.31
C ALA A 16 0.26 -7.96 1.95
N ARG A 17 -0.52 -7.69 0.90
CA ARG A 17 0.03 -7.40 -0.43
C ARG A 17 0.76 -6.06 -0.49
N LEU A 18 0.29 -5.06 0.24
CA LEU A 18 0.94 -3.75 0.32
C LEU A 18 2.24 -3.81 1.12
N VAL A 19 2.29 -4.60 2.21
CA VAL A 19 3.52 -4.85 2.98
C VAL A 19 4.56 -5.56 2.11
N GLU A 20 4.19 -6.61 1.40
CA GLU A 20 5.10 -7.30 0.48
C GLU A 20 5.60 -6.36 -0.61
N ARG A 21 4.71 -5.54 -1.18
CA ARG A 21 5.11 -4.54 -2.18
C ARG A 21 6.08 -3.50 -1.61
N ALA A 22 5.90 -3.06 -0.37
CA ALA A 22 6.82 -2.14 0.28
C ALA A 22 8.21 -2.76 0.48
N ARG A 23 8.29 -4.06 0.79
CA ARG A 23 9.56 -4.81 0.89
C ARG A 23 10.28 -4.87 -0.45
N GLU A 24 9.59 -5.30 -1.51
CA GLU A 24 10.16 -5.36 -2.86
C GLU A 24 10.71 -4.00 -3.33
N LEU A 25 9.97 -2.91 -3.04
CA LEU A 25 10.38 -1.56 -3.41
C LEU A 25 11.62 -1.11 -2.64
N ARG A 26 11.77 -1.51 -1.37
CA ARG A 26 13.00 -1.25 -0.61
C ARG A 26 14.18 -2.06 -1.10
N GLU A 27 13.98 -3.32 -1.47
CA GLU A 27 15.03 -4.15 -2.05
C GLU A 27 15.52 -3.57 -3.38
N GLN A 28 14.60 -3.14 -4.24
CA GLN A 28 14.95 -2.41 -5.47
C GLN A 28 15.68 -1.11 -5.18
N ALA A 29 15.23 -0.34 -4.17
CA ALA A 29 15.92 0.88 -3.76
C ALA A 29 17.30 0.62 -3.15
N ALA A 30 17.53 -0.54 -2.54
CA ALA A 30 18.82 -0.94 -1.98
C ALA A 30 19.82 -1.36 -3.06
N ALA A 31 19.34 -1.92 -4.18
CA ALA A 31 20.16 -2.29 -5.32
C ALA A 31 20.60 -1.09 -6.18
N LEU A 32 19.95 0.07 -6.04
CA LEU A 32 20.26 1.27 -6.80
C LEU A 32 21.24 2.20 -6.06
N ALA A 33 22.04 2.91 -6.84
CA ALA A 33 22.86 4.00 -6.35
C ALA A 33 21.98 5.12 -5.76
N PRO A 34 22.49 5.90 -4.79
CA PRO A 34 21.80 7.08 -4.28
C PRO A 34 21.51 8.07 -5.42
N GLY A 35 20.24 8.40 -5.59
CA GLY A 35 19.75 9.27 -6.65
C GLY A 35 18.22 9.35 -6.66
N ILE A 36 17.68 10.12 -7.62
CA ILE A 36 16.25 10.42 -7.73
C ILE A 36 15.42 9.14 -7.88
N GLU A 37 15.90 8.15 -8.64
CA GLU A 37 15.22 6.88 -8.85
C GLU A 37 15.08 6.07 -7.55
N ARG A 38 16.15 6.01 -6.76
CA ARG A 38 16.14 5.37 -5.44
C ARG A 38 15.15 6.08 -4.50
N GLU A 39 15.14 7.40 -4.49
CA GLU A 39 14.20 8.17 -3.67
C GLU A 39 12.75 7.99 -4.09
N ALA A 40 12.48 7.90 -5.39
CA ALA A 40 11.15 7.60 -5.92
C ALA A 40 10.64 6.23 -5.45
N LEU A 41 11.48 5.20 -5.49
CA LEU A 41 11.14 3.86 -4.98
C LEU A 41 10.90 3.86 -3.47
N LEU A 42 11.73 4.58 -2.70
CA LEU A 42 11.52 4.73 -1.26
C LEU A 42 10.21 5.46 -0.93
N LYS A 43 9.84 6.47 -1.73
CA LYS A 43 8.57 7.18 -1.58
C LYS A 43 7.38 6.25 -1.84
N LEU A 44 7.45 5.43 -2.89
CA LEU A 44 6.44 4.42 -3.19
C LEU A 44 6.35 3.35 -2.10
N ALA A 45 7.49 2.92 -1.54
CA ALA A 45 7.53 1.98 -0.43
C ALA A 45 6.77 2.52 0.80
N ARG A 46 7.05 3.78 1.19
CA ARG A 46 6.34 4.43 2.29
C ARG A 46 4.83 4.55 2.03
N GLN A 47 4.43 4.86 0.80
CA GLN A 47 3.02 4.94 0.44
C GLN A 47 2.33 3.58 0.57
N ALA A 48 3.00 2.50 0.17
CA ALA A 48 2.48 1.14 0.33
C ALA A 48 2.32 0.76 1.81
N GLU A 49 3.29 1.10 2.66
CA GLU A 49 3.18 0.88 4.12
C GLU A 49 2.03 1.66 4.73
N ALA A 50 1.91 2.96 4.42
CA ALA A 50 0.80 3.78 4.90
C ALA A 50 -0.55 3.22 4.45
N GLY A 51 -0.64 2.73 3.20
CA GLY A 51 -1.83 2.03 2.70
C GLY A 51 -2.14 0.75 3.46
N ALA A 52 -1.11 -0.01 3.87
CA ALA A 52 -1.29 -1.21 4.69
C ALA A 52 -1.80 -0.89 6.10
N SER A 53 -1.33 0.20 6.72
CA SER A 53 -1.80 0.65 8.03
C SER A 53 -3.16 1.37 7.99
N MET A 54 -3.65 1.76 6.81
CA MET A 54 -4.90 2.51 6.67
C MET A 54 -6.11 1.76 7.26
N THR A 55 -6.17 0.44 7.10
CA THR A 55 -7.26 -0.38 7.66
C THR A 55 -7.23 -0.37 9.19
N GLU A 56 -6.04 -0.38 9.79
CA GLU A 56 -5.86 -0.23 11.22
C GLU A 56 -6.29 1.16 11.70
N TRP A 57 -5.90 2.23 10.99
CA TRP A 57 -6.34 3.59 11.31
C TRP A 57 -7.86 3.77 11.24
N LEU A 58 -8.50 3.18 10.23
CA LEU A 58 -9.97 3.22 10.10
C LEU A 58 -10.67 2.41 11.21
N ARG A 59 -10.06 1.33 11.70
CA ARG A 59 -10.60 0.54 12.82
C ARG A 59 -10.34 1.21 14.18
N ALA A 60 -9.16 1.77 14.38
CA ALA A 60 -8.80 2.55 15.56
C ALA A 60 -9.57 3.87 15.61
N GLY A 61 -9.91 4.41 14.44
CA GLY A 61 -10.75 5.58 14.19
C GLY A 61 -12.24 5.33 14.37
N GLY A 62 -12.64 4.57 15.40
CA GLY A 62 -13.92 4.77 16.08
C GLY A 62 -14.00 6.12 16.80
N LEU A 63 -13.39 7.17 16.23
CA LEU A 63 -13.46 8.53 16.71
C LEU A 63 -14.84 9.03 16.33
N GLN A 64 -15.79 8.74 17.22
CA GLN A 64 -16.97 9.53 17.53
C GLN A 64 -17.24 10.59 16.47
N SER A 65 -18.03 10.23 15.45
CA SER A 65 -18.88 11.21 14.82
C SER A 65 -19.73 11.78 15.95
N SER A 66 -19.24 12.84 16.59
CA SER A 66 -19.96 13.63 17.56
C SER A 66 -21.09 14.27 16.78
N THR A 67 -22.21 13.57 16.73
CA THR A 67 -23.50 14.13 16.38
C THR A 67 -23.84 15.15 17.47
N THR A 68 -23.43 16.41 17.28
CA THR A 68 -23.95 17.59 17.98
C THR A 68 -23.90 18.77 17.02
#